data_AF-A0A1T5M6U7-F1
#
_entry.id   AF-A0A1T5M6U7-F1
#
_cell.length_a   1.000
_cell.length_b   1.000
_cell.length_c   1.000
_cell.angle_alpha   90.00
_cell.angle_beta   90.00
_cell.angle_gamma   90.00
#
_symmetry.space_group_name_H-M   'P 1'
#
loop_
_entity.id
_entity.type
_entity.pdbx_description
1 polymer ?
#
loop_
_entity_poly.entity_id
_entity_poly.type
_entity_poly.pdbx_seq_one_letter_code
_entity_poly.pdbx_strand_id
1 'polypeptide(L)'
;MIYIMNYKASNKSKQYLNLYFQVHQPRRLRRFQFFDIGSGISYFDDSLNENILQRIARDSYIPANELLLKLIRKYPSVRITFSISGIALEQFQEYAPAVLDSFRNLAATGKVEFLGETYYHSLSFLTDKNEFIAQVGQHKQKIEELIGISPSVFRNTELIYSDAIGSMMYDLGFKGIYLDGIEGILKGRSPNKVYTHPDSDLMLFPRNYALSDDIAFRYSDANWNQWPLTPGKFVNWLQQIPAEQNYIGLGMDYETFGEHQKASGGIFKFLEQVISILANLRQFGFINPSEVVKRDSAGDTLSTSKIISWADQARDLSAWLGNDLQRDAFDSLNKLHHDIIDTNNADLIDDYRHLQTSDHFYYMSTKKSDDGNVHQYFSPYSSPYEAFMNYMNVVSDLEWRVKKEIEKQALKFKTQQMESLVTMGINNPSLIGSS
;
A
#
# COMPACT_ATOMS: atom_id res chain seq x y z
N MET A 1 3.54 -20.01 63.45
CA MET A 1 4.25 -20.03 62.16
C MET A 1 3.24 -19.71 61.07
N ILE A 2 3.09 -18.44 60.73
CA ILE A 2 2.15 -17.97 59.70
C ILE A 2 2.91 -18.02 58.38
N TYR A 3 2.52 -18.93 57.49
CA TYR A 3 3.03 -18.99 56.12
C TYR A 3 2.49 -17.77 55.35
N ILE A 4 3.32 -16.74 55.22
CA ILE A 4 3.08 -15.66 54.25
C ILE A 4 3.47 -16.23 52.89
N MET A 5 2.46 -16.68 52.13
CA MET A 5 2.63 -16.90 50.70
C MET A 5 2.91 -15.55 50.03
N ASN A 6 4.19 -15.27 49.79
CA ASN A 6 4.61 -14.25 48.85
C ASN A 6 4.11 -14.65 47.45
N TYR A 7 2.92 -14.17 47.08
CA TYR A 7 2.55 -14.04 45.68
C TYR A 7 3.56 -13.07 45.04
N LYS A 8 4.64 -13.63 44.47
CA LYS A 8 5.37 -12.93 43.41
C LYS A 8 4.32 -12.63 42.35
N ALA A 9 3.95 -11.36 42.21
CA ALA A 9 3.24 -10.88 41.04
C ALA A 9 4.02 -11.42 39.84
N SER A 10 3.41 -12.33 39.07
CA SER A 10 4.01 -12.75 37.82
C SER A 10 4.20 -11.47 37.02
N ASN A 11 5.43 -11.24 36.58
CA ASN A 11 5.76 -10.12 35.73
C ASN A 11 5.06 -10.42 34.39
N LYS A 12 3.75 -10.14 34.29
CA LYS A 12 3.00 -10.35 33.05
C LYS A 12 3.74 -9.57 31.98
N SER A 13 4.24 -10.28 30.96
CA SER A 13 4.86 -9.68 29.80
C SER A 13 3.90 -8.64 29.24
N LYS A 14 4.36 -7.40 29.13
CA LYS A 14 3.60 -6.31 28.54
C LYS A 14 3.22 -6.69 27.11
N GLN A 15 1.95 -6.55 26.75
CA GLN A 15 1.48 -6.75 25.38
C GLN A 15 1.54 -5.42 24.63
N TYR A 16 1.98 -5.45 23.38
CA TYR A 16 2.18 -4.24 22.60
C TYR A 16 1.21 -4.18 21.44
N LEU A 17 0.55 -3.04 21.28
CA LEU A 17 -0.27 -2.74 20.12
C LEU A 17 0.57 -2.05 19.07
N ASN A 18 0.49 -2.55 17.85
CA ASN A 18 0.90 -1.81 16.68
C ASN A 18 -0.37 -1.33 15.96
N LEU A 19 -0.59 0.00 16.00
CA LEU A 19 -1.66 0.65 15.24
C LEU A 19 -1.08 1.07 13.91
N TYR A 20 -1.47 0.35 12.85
CA TYR A 20 -0.96 0.52 11.51
C TYR A 20 -2.11 0.93 10.57
N PHE A 21 -1.89 1.99 9.77
CA PHE A 21 -2.88 2.50 8.82
C PHE A 21 -2.31 2.59 7.41
N GLN A 22 -3.06 2.10 6.43
CA GLN A 22 -2.76 2.28 5.01
C GLN A 22 -3.43 3.55 4.49
N VAL A 23 -2.71 4.33 3.71
CA VAL A 23 -3.20 5.53 3.03
C VAL A 23 -2.89 5.39 1.56
N HIS A 24 -3.93 5.25 0.75
CA HIS A 24 -3.80 5.08 -0.69
C HIS A 24 -4.93 5.80 -1.42
N GLN A 25 -4.58 6.49 -2.51
CA GLN A 25 -5.55 7.08 -3.44
C GLN A 25 -5.07 6.82 -4.86
N PRO A 26 -5.80 6.07 -5.69
CA PRO A 26 -5.43 5.86 -7.08
C PRO A 26 -5.69 7.12 -7.92
N ARG A 27 -4.91 7.32 -8.99
CA ARG A 27 -5.30 8.26 -10.06
C ARG A 27 -6.34 7.58 -10.93
N ARG A 28 -7.59 8.03 -10.82
CA ARG A 28 -8.70 7.49 -11.61
C ARG A 28 -8.56 7.92 -13.06
N LEU A 29 -8.82 6.97 -13.95
CA LEU A 29 -8.84 7.23 -15.39
C LEU A 29 -10.05 8.09 -15.73
N ARG A 30 -9.87 9.02 -16.65
CA ARG A 30 -11.00 9.66 -17.31
C ARG A 30 -11.73 8.63 -18.17
N ARG A 31 -12.93 9.01 -18.61
CA ARG A 31 -13.61 8.27 -19.66
C ARG A 31 -12.83 8.41 -20.96
N PHE A 32 -12.22 7.32 -21.41
CA PHE A 32 -11.36 7.23 -22.58
C PHE A 32 -11.99 6.28 -23.60
N GLN A 33 -12.48 6.85 -24.70
CA GLN A 33 -13.19 6.14 -25.75
C GLN A 33 -12.22 5.67 -26.84
N PHE A 34 -12.68 4.73 -27.67
CA PHE A 34 -11.90 4.23 -28.80
C PHE A 34 -11.42 5.34 -29.74
N PHE A 35 -12.23 6.39 -29.95
CA PHE A 35 -11.88 7.52 -30.81
C PHE A 35 -10.85 8.49 -30.19
N ASP A 36 -10.56 8.35 -28.90
CA ASP A 36 -9.55 9.15 -28.23
C ASP A 36 -8.13 8.62 -28.46
N ILE A 37 -7.99 7.40 -29.00
CA ILE A 37 -6.69 6.80 -29.32
C ILE A 37 -5.96 7.68 -30.36
N GLY A 38 -4.75 8.10 -30.01
CA GLY A 38 -3.89 8.97 -30.81
C GLY A 38 -4.23 10.47 -30.70
N SER A 39 -5.21 10.85 -29.88
CA SER A 39 -5.62 12.26 -29.72
C SER A 39 -4.65 13.10 -28.89
N GLY A 40 -3.82 12.46 -28.06
CA GLY A 40 -2.89 13.13 -27.15
C GLY A 40 -3.52 13.67 -25.86
N ILE A 41 -4.77 13.29 -25.55
CA ILE A 41 -5.37 13.62 -24.26
C ILE A 41 -4.72 12.81 -23.12
N SER A 42 -4.58 13.39 -21.93
CA SER A 42 -4.13 12.69 -20.72
C SER A 42 -5.10 11.57 -20.33
N TYR A 43 -4.61 10.53 -19.65
CA TYR A 43 -5.41 9.38 -19.20
C TYR A 43 -6.18 9.62 -17.91
N PHE A 44 -5.71 10.53 -17.06
CA PHE A 44 -6.23 10.68 -15.71
C PHE A 44 -7.26 11.81 -15.62
N ASP A 45 -8.24 11.65 -14.73
CA ASP A 45 -9.24 12.66 -14.43
C ASP A 45 -8.81 13.48 -13.20
N ASP A 46 -7.97 14.48 -13.42
CA ASP A 46 -7.41 15.31 -12.35
C ASP A 46 -8.51 16.03 -11.55
N SER A 47 -9.60 16.44 -12.21
CA SER A 47 -10.73 17.08 -11.53
C SER A 47 -11.44 16.12 -10.59
N LEU A 48 -11.69 14.88 -11.02
CA LEU A 48 -12.28 13.85 -10.16
C LEU A 48 -11.35 13.48 -9.00
N ASN A 49 -10.07 13.29 -9.28
CA ASN A 49 -9.08 12.92 -8.27
C ASN A 49 -8.92 14.00 -7.20
N GLU A 50 -8.81 15.28 -7.61
CA GLU A 50 -8.78 16.41 -6.69
C GLU A 50 -10.04 16.46 -5.82
N ASN A 51 -11.23 16.39 -6.42
CA ASN A 51 -12.49 16.47 -5.69
C ASN A 51 -12.65 15.35 -4.65
N ILE A 52 -12.29 14.12 -5.00
CA ILE A 52 -12.33 12.98 -4.07
C ILE A 52 -11.31 13.17 -2.96
N LEU A 53 -10.06 13.52 -3.29
CA LEU A 53 -9.02 13.71 -2.28
C LEU A 53 -9.37 14.85 -1.32
N GLN A 54 -9.90 15.98 -1.79
CA GLN A 54 -10.34 17.08 -0.92
C GLN A 54 -11.45 16.65 0.04
N ARG A 55 -12.39 15.82 -0.42
CA ARG A 55 -13.42 15.23 0.45
C ARG A 55 -12.79 14.36 1.54
N ILE A 56 -11.94 13.42 1.16
CA ILE A 56 -11.31 12.47 2.11
C ILE A 56 -10.37 13.21 3.07
N ALA A 57 -9.64 14.22 2.59
CA ALA A 57 -8.80 15.08 3.41
C ALA A 57 -9.60 15.73 4.55
N ARG A 58 -10.76 16.32 4.22
CA ARG A 58 -11.64 16.99 5.18
C ARG A 58 -12.34 16.00 6.12
N ASP A 59 -12.84 14.89 5.60
CA ASP A 59 -13.72 13.99 6.35
C ASP A 59 -12.94 12.93 7.14
N SER A 60 -11.72 12.59 6.70
CA SER A 60 -10.89 11.52 7.27
C SER A 60 -9.50 12.01 7.70
N TYR A 61 -8.60 12.32 6.76
CA TYR A 61 -7.16 12.43 7.08
C TYR A 61 -6.83 13.56 8.07
N ILE A 62 -7.36 14.77 7.85
CA ILE A 62 -7.04 15.93 8.70
C ILE A 62 -7.59 15.71 10.12
N PRO A 63 -8.91 15.41 10.33
CA PRO A 63 -9.43 15.15 11.67
C PRO A 63 -8.75 13.98 12.38
N ALA A 64 -8.43 12.91 11.64
CA ALA A 64 -7.75 11.75 12.19
C ALA A 64 -6.32 12.09 12.64
N ASN A 65 -5.55 12.82 11.82
CA ASN A 65 -4.19 13.24 12.16
C ASN A 65 -4.16 14.21 13.34
N GLU A 66 -5.10 15.15 13.43
CA GLU A 66 -5.25 16.06 14.58
C GLU A 66 -5.55 15.29 15.87
N LEU A 67 -6.45 14.31 15.82
CA LEU A 67 -6.77 13.45 16.96
C LEU A 67 -5.55 12.65 17.40
N LEU A 68 -4.84 12.00 16.47
CA LEU A 68 -3.64 11.23 16.78
C LEU A 68 -2.54 12.12 17.37
N LEU A 69 -2.32 13.32 16.83
CA LEU A 69 -1.35 14.28 17.35
C LEU A 69 -1.70 14.70 18.79
N LYS A 70 -2.98 14.99 19.06
CA LYS A 70 -3.49 15.27 20.41
C LYS A 70 -3.22 14.11 21.37
N LEU A 71 -3.49 12.87 20.94
CA LEU A 71 -3.28 11.67 21.74
C LEU A 71 -1.81 11.38 22.02
N ILE A 72 -0.94 11.53 21.02
CA ILE A 72 0.51 11.37 21.19
C ILE A 72 1.06 12.38 22.20
N ARG A 73 0.63 13.65 22.13
CA ARG A 73 1.02 14.69 23.09
C ARG A 73 0.54 14.38 24.51
N LYS A 74 -0.68 13.87 24.65
CA LYS A 74 -1.27 13.50 25.94
C LYS A 74 -0.64 12.22 26.53
N TYR A 75 -0.30 11.26 25.68
CA TYR A 75 0.22 9.95 26.03
C TYR A 75 1.51 9.65 25.24
N PRO A 76 2.69 10.08 25.73
CA PRO A 76 3.95 9.95 24.99
C PRO A 76 4.39 8.51 24.66
N SER A 77 3.75 7.51 25.26
CA SER A 77 3.94 6.09 24.96
C SER A 77 3.20 5.62 23.71
N VAL A 78 2.23 6.39 23.19
CA VAL A 78 1.51 6.05 21.95
C VAL A 78 2.49 6.02 20.78
N ARG A 79 2.29 5.05 19.91
CA ARG A 79 3.04 4.82 18.68
C ARG A 79 2.04 4.54 17.57
N ILE A 80 2.29 5.10 16.39
CA ILE A 80 1.44 4.94 15.20
C ILE A 80 2.33 4.61 14.01
N THR A 81 1.86 3.74 13.14
CA THR A 81 2.55 3.35 11.92
C THR A 81 1.67 3.68 10.71
N PHE A 82 2.25 4.26 9.65
CA PHE A 82 1.57 4.52 8.39
C PHE A 82 2.28 3.85 7.22
N SER A 83 1.51 3.27 6.30
CA SER A 83 1.96 3.05 4.92
C SER A 83 1.24 4.06 4.04
N ILE A 84 1.97 4.89 3.30
CA ILE A 84 1.39 5.88 2.39
C ILE A 84 1.98 5.62 1.01
N SER A 85 1.16 5.24 0.02
CA SER A 85 1.65 5.03 -1.34
C SER A 85 2.28 6.30 -1.94
N GLY A 86 3.22 6.13 -2.87
CA GLY A 86 3.90 7.26 -3.54
C GLY A 86 2.93 8.17 -4.27
N ILE A 87 1.98 7.59 -5.01
CA ILE A 87 0.95 8.36 -5.73
C ILE A 87 -0.04 9.09 -4.81
N ALA A 88 -0.24 8.63 -3.57
CA ALA A 88 -1.01 9.39 -2.58
C ALA A 88 -0.19 10.61 -2.10
N LEU A 89 1.11 10.46 -1.87
CA LEU A 89 1.99 11.58 -1.51
C LEU A 89 2.04 12.65 -2.60
N GLU A 90 2.13 12.24 -3.87
CA GLU A 90 2.07 13.16 -5.01
C GLU A 90 0.76 13.95 -5.02
N GLN A 91 -0.36 13.26 -4.93
CA GLN A 91 -1.66 13.93 -4.90
C GLN A 91 -1.83 14.84 -3.67
N PHE A 92 -1.19 14.53 -2.53
CA PHE A 92 -1.16 15.47 -1.41
C PHE A 92 -0.35 16.72 -1.74
N GLN A 93 0.76 16.63 -2.48
CA GLN A 93 1.51 17.81 -2.91
C GLN A 93 0.70 18.66 -3.91
N GLU A 94 -0.01 18.01 -4.84
CA GLU A 94 -0.76 18.67 -5.90
C GLU A 94 -2.06 19.30 -5.39
N TYR A 95 -2.84 18.53 -4.63
CA TYR A 95 -4.23 18.86 -4.32
C TYR A 95 -4.47 19.13 -2.84
N ALA A 96 -3.77 18.45 -1.92
CA ALA A 96 -4.04 18.58 -0.48
C ALA A 96 -2.79 18.82 0.39
N PRO A 97 -2.04 19.94 0.21
CA PRO A 97 -0.79 20.17 0.95
C PRO A 97 -0.95 20.14 2.48
N ALA A 98 -2.11 20.56 2.98
CA ALA A 98 -2.44 20.51 4.41
C ALA A 98 -2.43 19.08 4.98
N VAL A 99 -2.79 18.07 4.18
CA VAL A 99 -2.69 16.66 4.58
C VAL A 99 -1.23 16.26 4.73
N LEU A 100 -0.38 16.59 3.75
CA LEU A 100 1.05 16.30 3.82
C LEU A 100 1.70 16.97 5.05
N ASP A 101 1.38 18.23 5.31
CA ASP A 101 1.88 18.94 6.49
C ASP A 101 1.39 18.34 7.80
N SER A 102 0.16 17.81 7.84
CA SER A 102 -0.35 17.09 9.02
C SER A 102 0.42 15.78 9.27
N PHE A 103 0.83 15.04 8.24
CA PHE A 103 1.70 13.87 8.38
C PHE A 103 3.13 14.26 8.81
N ARG A 104 3.67 15.36 8.30
CA ARG A 104 4.97 15.92 8.76
C ARG A 104 4.91 16.30 10.25
N ASN A 105 3.81 16.90 10.70
CA ASN A 105 3.61 17.23 12.11
C ASN A 105 3.56 15.98 13.00
N LEU A 106 2.96 14.89 12.51
CA LEU A 106 2.99 13.59 13.19
C LEU A 106 4.40 12.99 13.20
N ALA A 107 5.12 13.03 12.09
CA ALA A 107 6.50 12.57 11.98
C ALA A 107 7.43 13.31 12.97
N ALA A 108 7.28 14.63 13.08
CA ALA A 108 8.07 15.49 13.96
C ALA A 108 7.93 15.14 15.46
N THR A 109 6.90 14.37 15.85
CA THR A 109 6.79 13.87 17.23
C THR A 109 7.82 12.79 17.57
N GLY A 110 8.44 12.16 16.56
CA GLY A 110 9.30 10.98 16.70
C GLY A 110 8.56 9.74 17.22
N LYS A 111 7.21 9.75 17.24
CA LYS A 111 6.36 8.65 17.71
C LYS A 111 5.65 7.92 16.57
N VAL A 112 5.79 8.43 15.35
CA VAL A 112 5.14 7.88 14.15
C VAL A 112 6.20 7.30 13.22
N GLU A 113 5.98 6.07 12.76
CA GLU A 113 6.82 5.39 11.77
C GLU A 113 6.12 5.35 10.40
N PHE A 114 6.88 5.52 9.33
CA PHE A 114 6.40 5.41 7.94
C PHE A 114 7.05 4.21 7.27
N LEU A 115 6.22 3.33 6.71
CA LEU A 115 6.63 2.09 6.06
C LEU A 115 7.06 2.33 4.62
N GLY A 116 7.84 1.40 4.08
CA GLY A 116 8.13 1.31 2.66
C GLY A 116 7.02 0.54 1.95
N GLU A 117 6.75 0.89 0.71
CA GLU A 117 5.76 0.27 -0.16
C GLU A 117 6.19 0.42 -1.63
N THR A 118 5.40 -0.07 -2.60
CA THR A 118 5.56 0.34 -4.01
C THR A 118 5.09 1.77 -4.21
N TYR A 119 5.72 2.51 -5.13
CA TYR A 119 5.35 3.90 -5.40
C TYR A 119 3.90 4.03 -5.89
N TYR A 120 3.49 3.15 -6.79
CA TYR A 120 2.19 3.22 -7.47
C TYR A 120 1.12 2.33 -6.82
N HIS A 121 1.39 1.73 -5.65
CA HIS A 121 0.51 0.72 -5.05
C HIS A 121 0.18 -0.39 -6.07
N SER A 122 1.23 -0.84 -6.77
CA SER A 122 1.10 -1.64 -7.98
C SER A 122 1.23 -3.13 -7.70
N LEU A 123 0.82 -3.93 -8.69
CA LEU A 123 1.08 -5.37 -8.74
C LEU A 123 2.41 -5.70 -9.42
N SER A 124 3.36 -4.76 -9.50
CA SER A 124 4.64 -4.91 -10.23
C SER A 124 5.48 -6.12 -9.84
N PHE A 125 5.33 -6.63 -8.60
CA PHE A 125 5.99 -7.88 -8.15
C PHE A 125 5.55 -9.12 -8.93
N LEU A 126 4.39 -9.08 -9.60
CA LEU A 126 3.89 -10.14 -10.50
C LEU A 126 4.38 -9.96 -11.94
N THR A 127 4.96 -8.81 -12.28
CA THR A 127 5.37 -8.45 -13.64
C THR A 127 6.86 -8.71 -13.84
N ASP A 128 7.71 -7.89 -13.22
CA ASP A 128 9.17 -7.95 -13.38
C ASP A 128 9.85 -7.55 -12.07
N LYS A 129 10.92 -8.28 -11.73
CA LYS A 129 11.65 -8.07 -10.47
C LYS A 129 12.32 -6.70 -10.42
N ASN A 130 12.94 -6.25 -11.51
CA ASN A 130 13.64 -4.97 -11.54
C ASN A 130 12.66 -3.80 -11.51
N GLU A 131 11.52 -3.94 -12.19
CA GLU A 131 10.45 -2.94 -12.12
C GLU A 131 9.90 -2.79 -10.71
N PHE A 132 9.62 -3.90 -10.03
CA PHE A 132 9.22 -3.88 -8.62
C PHE A 132 10.28 -3.21 -7.73
N ILE A 133 11.56 -3.56 -7.88
CA ILE A 133 12.66 -2.93 -7.13
C ILE A 133 12.74 -1.42 -7.42
N ALA A 134 12.57 -1.01 -8.67
CA ALA A 134 12.59 0.40 -9.07
C ALA A 134 11.47 1.18 -8.37
N GLN A 135 10.25 0.65 -8.34
CA GLN A 135 9.13 1.30 -7.67
C GLN A 135 9.29 1.36 -6.14
N VAL A 136 9.86 0.32 -5.53
CA VAL A 136 10.20 0.35 -4.09
C VAL A 136 11.27 1.40 -3.79
N GLY A 137 12.28 1.52 -4.66
CA GLY A 137 13.32 2.55 -4.56
C GLY A 137 12.78 3.96 -4.68
N GLN A 138 11.91 4.20 -5.66
CA GLN A 138 11.21 5.49 -5.85
C GLN A 138 10.38 5.87 -4.63
N HIS A 139 9.65 4.90 -4.07
CA HIS A 139 8.82 5.13 -2.88
C HIS A 139 9.66 5.55 -1.69
N LYS A 140 10.75 4.82 -1.44
CA LYS A 140 11.68 5.12 -0.36
C LYS A 140 12.23 6.55 -0.49
N GLN A 141 12.65 6.93 -1.70
CA GLN A 141 13.15 8.28 -1.98
C GLN A 141 12.08 9.35 -1.71
N LYS A 142 10.83 9.11 -2.09
CA LYS A 142 9.72 10.05 -1.89
C LYS A 142 9.37 10.27 -0.43
N ILE A 143 9.37 9.21 0.37
CA ILE A 143 9.16 9.32 1.82
C ILE A 143 10.31 10.11 2.45
N GLU A 144 11.55 9.84 2.07
CA GLU A 144 12.71 10.56 2.59
C GLU A 144 12.67 12.05 2.21
N GLU A 145 12.35 12.37 0.96
CA GLU A 145 12.20 13.75 0.46
C GLU A 145 11.12 14.53 1.22
N LEU A 146 9.93 13.93 1.38
CA LEU A 146 8.78 14.67 1.90
C LEU A 146 8.62 14.63 3.41
N ILE A 147 9.02 13.53 4.05
CA ILE A 147 8.80 13.27 5.47
C ILE A 147 10.13 13.29 6.25
N GLY A 148 11.28 13.08 5.59
CA GLY A 148 12.60 13.06 6.25
C GLY A 148 12.90 11.76 6.98
N ILE A 149 12.22 10.67 6.64
CA ILE A 149 12.38 9.35 7.24
C ILE A 149 12.76 8.36 6.13
N SER A 150 13.77 7.52 6.38
CA SER A 150 14.04 6.35 5.51
C SER A 150 13.30 5.13 6.09
N PRO A 151 12.31 4.57 5.38
CA PRO A 151 11.64 3.36 5.80
C PRO A 151 12.58 2.18 6.05
N SER A 152 12.28 1.36 7.06
CA SER A 152 13.04 0.16 7.43
C SER A 152 12.21 -1.12 7.49
N VAL A 153 10.88 -0.97 7.47
CA VAL A 153 9.90 -2.06 7.45
C VAL A 153 9.00 -1.85 6.24
N PHE A 154 8.66 -2.94 5.56
CA PHE A 154 7.92 -2.92 4.31
C PHE A 154 6.46 -3.36 4.50
N ARG A 155 5.56 -2.72 3.76
CA ARG A 155 4.20 -3.19 3.53
C ARG A 155 4.02 -3.29 2.02
N ASN A 156 3.93 -4.51 1.52
CA ASN A 156 3.65 -4.69 0.11
C ASN A 156 2.19 -4.31 -0.20
N THR A 157 1.93 -3.93 -1.45
CA THR A 157 0.60 -3.69 -2.00
C THR A 157 -0.36 -4.77 -1.52
N GLU A 158 -1.44 -4.37 -0.86
CA GLU A 158 -2.54 -5.25 -0.42
C GLU A 158 -2.14 -6.41 0.52
N LEU A 159 -1.08 -6.18 1.32
CA LEU A 159 -0.46 -7.20 2.17
C LEU A 159 -0.10 -8.48 1.41
N ILE A 160 0.22 -8.32 0.11
CA ILE A 160 0.57 -9.47 -0.71
C ILE A 160 1.92 -10.01 -0.28
N TYR A 161 1.93 -11.27 0.14
CA TYR A 161 3.11 -11.93 0.70
C TYR A 161 3.31 -13.34 0.15
N SER A 162 4.58 -13.72 -0.02
CA SER A 162 5.10 -15.07 -0.12
C SER A 162 6.55 -15.06 0.37
N ASP A 163 7.14 -16.22 0.65
CA ASP A 163 8.56 -16.30 1.06
C ASP A 163 9.51 -15.72 0.00
N ALA A 164 9.13 -15.77 -1.28
CA ALA A 164 9.89 -15.14 -2.36
C ALA A 164 9.89 -13.60 -2.23
N ILE A 165 8.75 -12.99 -1.90
CA ILE A 165 8.64 -11.54 -1.65
C ILE A 165 9.42 -11.16 -0.39
N GLY A 166 9.31 -11.97 0.67
CA GLY A 166 10.10 -11.79 1.89
C GLY A 166 11.60 -11.78 1.60
N SER A 167 12.11 -12.77 0.88
CA SER A 167 13.50 -12.86 0.47
C SER A 167 13.96 -11.62 -0.31
N MET A 168 13.16 -11.15 -1.28
CA MET A 168 13.46 -9.92 -2.02
C MET A 168 13.53 -8.69 -1.10
N MET A 169 12.61 -8.55 -0.15
CA MET A 169 12.63 -7.40 0.77
C MET A 169 13.84 -7.42 1.70
N TYR A 170 14.26 -8.60 2.15
CA TYR A 170 15.47 -8.76 2.93
C TYR A 170 16.72 -8.34 2.12
N ASP A 171 16.82 -8.77 0.86
CA ASP A 171 17.92 -8.39 -0.05
C ASP A 171 17.98 -6.87 -0.30
N LEU A 172 16.82 -6.20 -0.32
CA LEU A 172 16.73 -4.73 -0.42
C LEU A 172 17.04 -4.01 0.90
N GLY A 173 17.36 -4.74 1.97
CA GLY A 173 17.80 -4.20 3.25
C GLY A 173 16.68 -3.88 4.25
N PHE A 174 15.42 -4.22 3.94
CA PHE A 174 14.33 -4.11 4.91
C PHE A 174 14.54 -5.10 6.06
N LYS A 175 14.08 -4.71 7.26
CA LYS A 175 14.23 -5.48 8.49
C LYS A 175 12.97 -6.19 8.93
N GLY A 176 11.84 -5.85 8.33
CA GLY A 176 10.64 -6.66 8.43
C GLY A 176 9.61 -6.31 7.38
N ILE A 177 8.56 -7.14 7.33
CA ILE A 177 7.47 -7.03 6.37
C ILE A 177 6.13 -7.40 7.02
N TYR A 178 5.07 -6.66 6.68
CA TYR A 178 3.71 -7.00 7.08
C TYR A 178 3.08 -8.05 6.16
N LEU A 179 2.22 -8.89 6.74
CA LEU A 179 1.40 -9.87 6.03
C LEU A 179 0.05 -10.04 6.74
N ASP A 180 -0.96 -10.58 6.07
CA ASP A 180 -2.23 -10.90 6.73
C ASP A 180 -2.10 -12.17 7.59
N GLY A 181 -2.55 -12.08 8.85
CA GLY A 181 -2.48 -13.18 9.82
C GLY A 181 -3.59 -14.21 9.62
N ILE A 182 -3.67 -14.80 8.44
CA ILE A 182 -4.73 -15.75 8.07
C ILE A 182 -4.42 -17.18 8.56
N GLU A 183 -5.47 -17.98 8.78
CA GLU A 183 -5.33 -19.35 9.29
C GLU A 183 -4.46 -20.23 8.36
N GLY A 184 -4.54 -20.00 7.04
CA GLY A 184 -3.77 -20.75 6.04
C GLY A 184 -2.25 -20.70 6.24
N ILE A 185 -1.72 -19.58 6.74
CA ILE A 185 -0.28 -19.43 7.05
C ILE A 185 0.02 -19.71 8.53
N LEU A 186 -0.89 -19.31 9.42
CA LEU A 186 -0.67 -19.43 10.87
C LEU A 186 -0.77 -20.87 11.36
N LYS A 187 -1.62 -21.72 10.76
CA LYS A 187 -1.76 -23.16 11.10
C LYS A 187 -1.95 -23.38 12.61
N GLY A 188 -2.93 -22.71 13.21
CA GLY A 188 -3.23 -22.74 14.64
C GLY A 188 -2.33 -21.87 15.53
N ARG A 189 -1.35 -21.17 14.95
CA ARG A 189 -0.54 -20.18 15.69
C ARG A 189 -1.25 -18.83 15.75
N SER A 190 -0.81 -17.96 16.65
CA SER A 190 -1.50 -16.70 16.90
C SER A 190 -1.10 -15.60 15.90
N PRO A 191 -2.04 -14.78 15.38
CA PRO A 191 -1.70 -13.55 14.67
C PRO A 191 -1.11 -12.49 15.61
N ASN A 192 -1.21 -12.68 16.93
CA ASN A 192 -0.77 -11.73 17.94
C ASN A 192 0.68 -12.00 18.42
N LYS A 193 1.56 -12.35 17.48
CA LYS A 193 2.99 -12.54 17.68
C LYS A 193 3.73 -12.08 16.45
N VAL A 194 4.99 -11.68 16.62
CA VAL A 194 5.92 -11.53 15.50
C VAL A 194 6.59 -12.86 15.20
N TYR A 195 6.98 -13.02 13.95
CA TYR A 195 7.63 -14.21 13.43
C TYR A 195 8.87 -13.83 12.63
N THR A 196 9.61 -14.83 12.16
CA THR A 196 10.77 -14.62 11.29
C THR A 196 10.60 -15.38 9.97
N HIS A 197 11.15 -14.84 8.90
CA HIS A 197 11.24 -15.50 7.60
C HIS A 197 12.03 -16.83 7.73
N PRO A 198 11.70 -17.89 6.97
CA PRO A 198 12.38 -19.19 7.11
C PRO A 198 13.88 -19.14 6.80
N ASP A 199 14.28 -18.28 5.84
CA ASP A 199 15.63 -18.26 5.28
C ASP A 199 16.42 -16.97 5.57
N SER A 200 15.91 -16.07 6.42
CA SER A 200 16.57 -14.80 6.73
C SER A 200 16.12 -14.21 8.07
N ASP A 201 16.83 -13.18 8.56
CA ASP A 201 16.47 -12.45 9.79
C ASP A 201 15.31 -11.45 9.57
N LEU A 202 14.61 -11.51 8.44
CA LEU A 202 13.48 -10.62 8.18
C LEU A 202 12.33 -10.91 9.15
N MET A 203 11.92 -9.89 9.90
CA MET A 203 10.79 -10.00 10.83
C MET A 203 9.45 -9.95 10.08
N LEU A 204 8.54 -10.84 10.43
CA LEU A 204 7.21 -10.96 9.85
C LEU A 204 6.20 -10.42 10.87
N PHE A 205 5.38 -9.46 10.44
CA PHE A 205 4.36 -8.80 11.24
C PHE A 205 2.95 -9.18 10.77
N PRO A 206 2.33 -10.23 11.35
CA PRO A 206 0.96 -10.59 11.03
C PRO A 206 0.00 -9.51 11.50
N ARG A 207 -0.94 -9.16 10.62
CA ARG A 207 -2.13 -8.41 10.96
C ARG A 207 -3.12 -9.34 11.68
N ASN A 208 -3.68 -8.89 12.80
CA ASN A 208 -4.87 -9.53 13.37
C ASN A 208 -6.09 -9.08 12.58
N TYR A 209 -6.40 -9.80 11.50
CA TYR A 209 -7.47 -9.42 10.57
C TYR A 209 -8.83 -9.38 11.25
N ALA A 210 -9.13 -10.30 12.18
CA ALA A 210 -10.43 -10.36 12.84
C ALA A 210 -10.74 -9.07 13.62
N LEU A 211 -9.83 -8.67 14.51
CA LEU A 211 -9.99 -7.44 15.31
C LEU A 211 -9.91 -6.17 14.45
N SER A 212 -9.14 -6.20 13.38
CA SER A 212 -9.01 -5.08 12.46
C SER A 212 -10.30 -4.89 11.64
N ASP A 213 -10.85 -5.97 11.09
CA ASP A 213 -12.09 -5.98 10.29
C ASP A 213 -13.32 -5.63 11.14
N ASP A 214 -13.30 -5.96 12.44
CA ASP A 214 -14.35 -5.54 13.39
C ASP A 214 -14.46 -4.02 13.48
N ILE A 215 -13.34 -3.30 13.40
CA ILE A 215 -13.31 -1.83 13.37
C ILE A 215 -13.63 -1.33 11.96
N ALA A 216 -12.94 -1.86 10.94
CA ALA A 216 -13.00 -1.35 9.58
C ALA A 216 -14.39 -1.54 8.93
N PHE A 217 -14.98 -2.73 9.08
CA PHE A 217 -16.21 -3.11 8.39
C PHE A 217 -17.41 -3.22 9.33
N ARG A 218 -17.25 -3.84 10.51
CA ARG A 218 -18.39 -4.22 11.38
C ARG A 218 -18.80 -3.16 12.39
N TYR A 219 -18.03 -2.07 12.54
CA TYR A 219 -18.29 -1.04 13.55
C TYR A 219 -19.72 -0.46 13.49
N SER A 220 -20.23 -0.20 12.28
CA SER A 220 -21.58 0.32 12.03
C SER A 220 -22.60 -0.74 11.61
N ASP A 221 -22.22 -2.02 11.55
CA ASP A 221 -23.12 -3.09 11.13
C ASP A 221 -24.06 -3.50 12.26
N ALA A 222 -25.29 -2.97 12.25
CA ALA A 222 -26.32 -3.30 13.23
C ALA A 222 -26.81 -4.77 13.18
N ASN A 223 -26.48 -5.51 12.12
CA ASN A 223 -26.81 -6.93 12.00
C ASN A 223 -25.73 -7.84 12.60
N TRP A 224 -24.54 -7.30 12.87
CA TRP A 224 -23.47 -8.06 13.51
C TRP A 224 -23.84 -8.37 14.96
N ASN A 225 -23.70 -9.63 15.37
CA ASN A 225 -24.10 -10.09 16.71
C ASN A 225 -23.31 -9.47 17.88
N GLN A 226 -22.21 -8.76 17.61
CA GLN A 226 -21.47 -7.99 18.62
C GLN A 226 -21.77 -6.50 18.56
N TRP A 227 -22.69 -6.02 17.70
CA TRP A 227 -23.05 -4.61 17.63
C TRP A 227 -23.85 -4.18 18.89
N PRO A 228 -23.64 -2.97 19.43
CA PRO A 228 -22.64 -1.98 19.02
C PRO A 228 -21.23 -2.33 19.51
N LEU A 229 -20.21 -1.98 18.73
CA LEU A 229 -18.81 -2.08 19.13
C LEU A 229 -18.42 -0.88 20.02
N THR A 230 -18.46 -1.07 21.35
CA THR A 230 -18.09 -0.02 22.30
C THR A 230 -16.59 -0.10 22.64
N PRO A 231 -15.95 1.02 23.05
CA PRO A 231 -14.54 1.00 23.46
C PRO A 231 -14.26 0.02 24.60
N GLY A 232 -15.14 -0.06 25.59
CA GLY A 232 -15.01 -1.02 26.70
C GLY A 232 -15.10 -2.47 26.25
N LYS A 233 -15.98 -2.79 25.29
CA LYS A 233 -16.09 -4.13 24.71
C LYS A 233 -14.82 -4.51 23.96
N PHE A 234 -14.32 -3.64 23.10
CA PHE A 234 -13.11 -3.89 22.32
C PHE A 234 -11.87 -4.03 23.21
N VAL A 235 -11.69 -3.14 24.19
CA VAL A 235 -10.59 -3.24 25.16
C VAL A 235 -10.67 -4.53 25.98
N ASN A 236 -11.87 -4.95 26.39
CA ASN A 236 -12.04 -6.22 27.10
C ASN A 236 -11.62 -7.43 26.24
N TRP A 237 -11.92 -7.44 24.95
CA TRP A 237 -11.41 -8.48 24.03
C TRP A 237 -9.89 -8.51 23.99
N LEU A 238 -9.25 -7.33 23.88
CA LEU A 238 -7.79 -7.23 23.93
C LEU A 238 -7.22 -7.76 25.25
N GLN A 239 -7.86 -7.45 26.39
CA GLN A 239 -7.41 -7.89 27.72
C GLN A 239 -7.46 -9.40 27.92
N GLN A 240 -8.32 -10.09 27.17
CA GLN A 240 -8.46 -11.56 27.21
C GLN A 240 -7.42 -12.28 26.34
N ILE A 241 -6.68 -11.56 25.49
CA ILE A 241 -5.59 -12.14 24.70
C ILE A 241 -4.50 -12.61 25.68
N PRO A 242 -4.06 -13.89 25.59
CA PRO A 242 -3.03 -14.43 26.47
C PRO A 242 -1.73 -13.63 26.46
N ALA A 243 -1.05 -13.50 27.60
CA ALA A 243 0.10 -12.59 27.76
C ALA A 243 1.34 -12.98 26.92
N GLU A 244 1.46 -14.26 26.55
CA GLU A 244 2.46 -14.78 25.62
C GLU A 244 2.22 -14.32 24.17
N GLN A 245 1.03 -13.86 23.85
CA GLN A 245 0.70 -13.18 22.60
C GLN A 245 0.94 -11.67 22.80
N ASN A 246 2.20 -11.28 22.63
CA ASN A 246 2.76 -10.01 23.09
C ASN A 246 2.81 -8.90 22.03
N TYR A 247 2.34 -9.17 20.80
CA TYR A 247 2.28 -8.20 19.71
C TYR A 247 0.90 -8.24 19.07
N ILE A 248 0.13 -7.16 19.06
CA ILE A 248 -1.20 -7.12 18.46
C ILE A 248 -1.18 -6.10 17.32
N GLY A 249 -1.10 -6.60 16.08
CA GLY A 249 -1.12 -5.77 14.88
C GLY A 249 -2.55 -5.45 14.44
N LEU A 250 -3.00 -4.20 14.69
CA LEU A 250 -4.28 -3.69 14.20
C LEU A 250 -4.02 -2.85 12.96
N GLY A 251 -4.35 -3.41 11.80
CA GLY A 251 -4.06 -2.84 10.48
C GLY A 251 -5.32 -2.57 9.67
N MET A 252 -5.52 -1.38 9.13
CA MET A 252 -6.71 -1.06 8.31
C MET A 252 -6.46 0.12 7.38
N ASP A 253 -7.33 0.31 6.39
CA ASP A 253 -7.38 1.54 5.61
C ASP A 253 -7.64 2.73 6.53
N TYR A 254 -6.91 3.82 6.33
CA TYR A 254 -7.00 4.99 7.19
C TYR A 254 -8.35 5.71 7.02
N GLU A 255 -8.90 5.60 5.82
CA GLU A 255 -10.23 6.01 5.41
C GLU A 255 -11.33 5.34 6.24
N THR A 256 -11.03 4.27 7.00
CA THR A 256 -11.90 3.74 8.05
C THR A 256 -12.43 4.86 8.95
N PHE A 257 -11.56 5.79 9.34
CA PHE A 257 -11.91 6.86 10.28
C PHE A 257 -12.41 8.08 9.52
N GLY A 258 -13.73 8.24 9.44
CA GLY A 258 -14.38 9.43 8.90
C GLY A 258 -14.98 9.22 7.51
N GLU A 259 -14.37 8.39 6.66
CA GLU A 259 -14.87 8.13 5.31
C GLU A 259 -15.73 6.86 5.23
N HIS A 260 -15.20 5.68 5.58
CA HIS A 260 -15.99 4.43 5.58
C HIS A 260 -16.90 4.35 6.81
N GLN A 261 -16.35 4.58 8.00
CA GLN A 261 -17.14 4.79 9.21
C GLN A 261 -17.30 6.29 9.42
N LYS A 262 -18.52 6.81 9.24
CA LYS A 262 -18.77 8.26 9.30
C LYS A 262 -18.52 8.83 10.70
N ALA A 263 -18.03 10.07 10.75
CA ALA A 263 -17.81 10.81 12.00
C ALA A 263 -19.07 10.87 12.89
N SER A 264 -20.25 11.02 12.28
CA SER A 264 -21.55 11.01 12.97
C SER A 264 -21.86 9.69 13.67
N GLY A 265 -21.29 8.58 13.22
CA GLY A 265 -21.34 7.27 13.88
C GLY A 265 -20.40 7.14 15.09
N GLY A 266 -19.61 8.18 15.39
CA GLY A 266 -18.77 8.24 16.58
C GLY A 266 -17.41 7.53 16.46
N ILE A 267 -16.97 7.15 15.26
CA ILE A 267 -15.72 6.38 15.07
C ILE A 267 -14.49 7.10 15.64
N PHE A 268 -14.40 8.43 15.51
CA PHE A 268 -13.29 9.21 16.08
C PHE A 268 -13.29 9.16 17.61
N LYS A 269 -14.47 9.23 18.23
CA LYS A 269 -14.63 9.09 19.69
C LYS A 269 -14.29 7.68 20.14
N PHE A 270 -14.66 6.67 19.35
CA PHE A 270 -14.25 5.28 19.60
C PHE A 270 -12.73 5.15 19.60
N LEU A 271 -12.04 5.64 18.55
CA LEU A 271 -10.59 5.63 18.45
C LEU A 271 -9.92 6.35 19.63
N GLU A 272 -10.40 7.56 19.95
CA GLU A 272 -9.89 8.36 21.08
C GLU A 272 -9.98 7.59 22.39
N GLN A 273 -11.13 6.95 22.66
CA GLN A 273 -11.37 6.24 23.90
C GLN A 273 -10.57 4.93 23.98
N VAL A 274 -10.50 4.15 22.90
CA VAL A 274 -9.71 2.91 22.87
C VAL A 274 -8.24 3.21 23.15
N ILE A 275 -7.65 4.17 22.42
CA ILE A 275 -6.25 4.56 22.64
C ILE A 275 -6.04 5.09 24.07
N SER A 276 -6.94 5.97 24.55
CA SER A 276 -6.83 6.55 25.88
C SER A 276 -6.90 5.48 26.99
N ILE A 277 -7.82 4.52 26.89
CA ILE A 277 -7.95 3.45 27.88
C ILE A 277 -6.67 2.60 27.88
N LEU A 278 -6.24 2.14 26.71
CA LEU A 278 -5.08 1.25 26.59
C LEU A 278 -3.78 1.93 27.03
N ALA A 279 -3.61 3.22 26.75
CA ALA A 279 -2.46 4.00 27.21
C ALA A 279 -2.33 4.10 28.74
N ASN A 280 -3.45 3.93 29.48
CA ASN A 280 -3.46 3.97 30.94
C ASN A 280 -3.43 2.56 31.59
N LEU A 281 -3.59 1.50 30.80
CA LEU A 281 -3.53 0.12 31.30
C LEU A 281 -2.09 -0.38 31.34
N ARG A 282 -1.61 -0.80 32.51
CA ARG A 282 -0.26 -1.36 32.69
C ARG A 282 0.02 -2.61 31.84
N GLN A 283 -1.03 -3.34 31.46
CA GLN A 283 -0.95 -4.53 30.61
C GLN A 283 -0.47 -4.20 29.19
N PHE A 284 -0.76 -3.00 28.69
CA PHE A 284 -0.54 -2.64 27.30
C PHE A 284 0.54 -1.57 27.10
N GLY A 285 1.18 -1.62 25.95
CA GLY A 285 1.97 -0.54 25.37
C GLY A 285 1.64 -0.36 23.90
N PHE A 286 2.23 0.66 23.29
CA PHE A 286 2.23 0.83 21.84
C PHE A 286 3.65 0.65 21.34
N ILE A 287 3.79 0.09 20.13
CA ILE A 287 5.10 -0.15 19.53
C ILE A 287 5.04 0.08 18.02
N ASN A 288 6.08 0.71 17.50
CA ASN A 288 6.34 0.77 16.06
C ASN A 288 7.16 -0.45 15.62
N PRO A 289 7.02 -0.93 14.38
CA PRO A 289 7.65 -2.19 13.98
C PRO A 289 9.18 -2.14 14.02
N SER A 290 9.82 -0.99 13.74
CA SER A 290 11.28 -0.86 13.90
C SER A 290 11.74 -0.93 15.37
N GLU A 291 10.89 -0.57 16.33
CA GLU A 291 11.15 -0.77 17.76
C GLU A 291 11.06 -2.26 18.11
N VAL A 292 10.17 -3.03 17.46
CA VAL A 292 10.08 -4.49 17.64
C VAL A 292 11.33 -5.18 17.10
N VAL A 293 11.76 -4.83 15.88
CA VAL A 293 13.00 -5.37 15.25
C VAL A 293 14.22 -5.20 16.16
N LYS A 294 14.32 -4.07 16.87
CA LYS A 294 15.45 -3.80 17.79
C LYS A 294 15.35 -4.54 19.12
N ARG A 295 14.12 -4.81 19.56
CA ARG A 295 13.83 -5.36 20.90
C ARG A 295 13.85 -6.89 20.89
N ASP A 296 13.23 -7.48 19.89
CA ASP A 296 12.96 -8.91 19.83
C ASP A 296 14.01 -9.61 18.98
N SER A 297 14.47 -10.76 19.45
CA SER A 297 15.30 -11.68 18.66
C SER A 297 14.42 -12.44 17.66
N ALA A 298 15.06 -13.10 16.69
CA ALA A 298 14.39 -14.04 15.80
C ALA A 298 13.48 -15.01 16.59
N GLY A 299 12.24 -15.12 16.14
CA GLY A 299 11.16 -15.89 16.79
C GLY A 299 10.82 -17.16 16.02
N ASP A 300 9.62 -17.68 16.26
CA ASP A 300 9.05 -18.75 15.45
C ASP A 300 9.02 -18.35 13.97
N THR A 301 9.19 -19.31 13.06
CA THR A 301 9.22 -19.03 11.62
C THR A 301 7.84 -19.18 10.98
N LEU A 302 7.41 -18.25 10.13
CA LEU A 302 6.28 -18.46 9.21
C LEU A 302 6.80 -18.65 7.80
N SER A 303 6.24 -19.60 7.06
CA SER A 303 6.60 -19.88 5.67
C SER A 303 5.36 -20.15 4.84
N THR A 304 5.31 -19.58 3.64
CA THR A 304 4.37 -19.92 2.59
C THR A 304 4.97 -19.69 1.20
N SER A 305 4.93 -20.73 0.37
CA SER A 305 5.23 -20.61 -1.06
C SER A 305 4.05 -20.05 -1.86
N LYS A 306 2.83 -20.11 -1.29
CA LYS A 306 1.63 -19.54 -1.92
C LYS A 306 1.54 -18.05 -1.61
N ILE A 307 1.14 -17.30 -2.62
CA ILE A 307 0.83 -15.88 -2.48
C ILE A 307 -0.46 -15.73 -1.67
N ILE A 308 -0.39 -14.92 -0.63
CA ILE A 308 -1.54 -14.54 0.21
C ILE A 308 -1.77 -13.04 0.10
N SER A 309 -2.96 -12.57 0.45
CA SER A 309 -3.35 -11.16 0.55
C SER A 309 -4.39 -10.97 1.66
N TRP A 310 -4.61 -9.73 2.09
CA TRP A 310 -5.71 -9.40 3.00
C TRP A 310 -7.08 -9.21 2.31
N ALA A 311 -7.12 -9.19 0.97
CA ALA A 311 -8.33 -8.86 0.24
C ALA A 311 -9.26 -10.07 0.10
N ASP A 312 -10.56 -9.79 0.12
CA ASP A 312 -11.67 -10.72 -0.07
C ASP A 312 -11.63 -11.96 0.84
N GLN A 313 -12.66 -12.80 0.79
CA GLN A 313 -12.69 -14.01 1.60
C GLN A 313 -11.60 -15.03 1.20
N ALA A 314 -11.18 -15.01 -0.07
CA ALA A 314 -10.18 -15.94 -0.61
C ALA A 314 -8.76 -15.67 -0.09
N ARG A 315 -8.46 -14.43 0.32
CA ARG A 315 -7.15 -14.02 0.87
C ARG A 315 -5.97 -14.36 -0.06
N ASP A 316 -6.18 -14.18 -1.36
CA ASP A 316 -5.24 -14.47 -2.44
C ASP A 316 -5.34 -13.41 -3.56
N LEU A 317 -4.73 -13.66 -4.72
CA LEU A 317 -4.72 -12.73 -5.86
C LEU A 317 -6.05 -12.61 -6.60
N SER A 318 -7.08 -13.40 -6.25
CA SER A 318 -8.33 -13.44 -7.00
C SER A 318 -9.13 -12.13 -6.95
N ALA A 319 -8.80 -11.21 -6.03
CA ALA A 319 -9.36 -9.86 -6.02
C ALA A 319 -8.96 -9.03 -7.25
N TRP A 320 -7.78 -9.29 -7.83
CA TRP A 320 -7.24 -8.56 -8.98
C TRP A 320 -7.05 -9.41 -10.24
N LEU A 321 -6.95 -10.73 -10.11
CA LEU A 321 -6.70 -11.68 -11.23
C LEU A 321 -7.69 -12.85 -11.26
N GLY A 322 -8.86 -12.68 -10.63
CA GLY A 322 -9.85 -13.74 -10.45
C GLY A 322 -10.65 -14.09 -11.71
N ASN A 323 -10.80 -13.17 -12.65
CA ASN A 323 -11.60 -13.36 -13.86
C ASN A 323 -10.85 -13.01 -15.17
N ASP A 324 -11.47 -13.30 -16.32
CA ASP A 324 -10.83 -13.11 -17.63
C ASP A 324 -10.57 -11.64 -17.98
N LEU A 325 -11.45 -10.71 -17.60
CA LEU A 325 -11.26 -9.28 -17.84
C LEU A 325 -10.01 -8.77 -17.13
N GLN A 326 -9.90 -9.15 -15.87
CA GLN A 326 -8.77 -8.82 -15.00
C GLN A 326 -7.44 -9.35 -15.55
N ARG A 327 -7.39 -10.64 -15.92
CA ARG A 327 -6.19 -11.25 -16.48
C ARG A 327 -5.82 -10.66 -17.84
N ASP A 328 -6.80 -10.44 -18.71
CA ASP A 328 -6.53 -9.86 -20.03
C ASP A 328 -6.00 -8.44 -19.94
N ALA A 329 -6.56 -7.60 -19.04
CA ALA A 329 -6.06 -6.26 -18.78
C ALA A 329 -4.62 -6.28 -18.23
N PHE A 330 -4.35 -7.12 -17.24
CA PHE A 330 -3.03 -7.27 -16.62
C PHE A 330 -1.98 -7.76 -17.63
N ASP A 331 -2.30 -8.82 -18.37
CA ASP A 331 -1.39 -9.41 -19.37
C ASP A 331 -1.16 -8.45 -20.54
N SER A 332 -2.18 -7.70 -20.96
CA SER A 332 -2.06 -6.73 -22.06
C SER A 332 -1.13 -5.58 -21.69
N LEU A 333 -1.24 -5.03 -20.47
CA LEU A 333 -0.29 -4.02 -20.00
C LEU A 333 1.14 -4.60 -19.88
N ASN A 334 1.28 -5.80 -19.32
CA ASN A 334 2.59 -6.42 -19.10
C ASN A 334 3.34 -6.76 -20.39
N LYS A 335 2.63 -7.09 -21.48
CA LYS A 335 3.25 -7.30 -22.80
C LYS A 335 4.03 -6.07 -23.30
N LEU A 336 3.66 -4.87 -22.85
CA LEU A 336 4.31 -3.63 -23.23
C LEU A 336 5.56 -3.32 -22.39
N HIS A 337 5.83 -4.09 -21.33
CA HIS A 337 6.88 -3.78 -20.34
C HIS A 337 8.24 -3.49 -20.99
N HIS A 338 8.79 -4.43 -21.76
CA HIS A 338 10.11 -4.27 -22.36
C HIS A 338 10.16 -3.12 -23.36
N ASP A 339 9.16 -3.05 -24.26
CA ASP A 339 9.08 -1.98 -25.26
C ASP A 339 9.04 -0.59 -24.61
N ILE A 340 8.30 -0.43 -23.51
CA ILE A 340 8.19 0.84 -22.77
C ILE A 340 9.51 1.18 -22.08
N ILE A 341 10.09 0.26 -21.31
CA ILE A 341 11.34 0.52 -20.59
C ILE A 341 12.48 0.85 -21.56
N ASP A 342 12.56 0.14 -22.69
CA ASP A 342 13.61 0.34 -23.70
C ASP A 342 13.51 1.72 -24.39
N THR A 343 12.32 2.34 -24.43
CA THR A 343 12.18 3.70 -24.96
C THR A 343 12.94 4.75 -24.16
N ASN A 344 13.23 4.50 -22.87
CA ASN A 344 13.75 5.48 -21.91
C ASN A 344 12.95 6.80 -21.86
N ASN A 345 11.68 6.77 -22.29
CA ASN A 345 10.80 7.94 -22.26
C ASN A 345 10.10 8.02 -20.90
N ALA A 346 10.43 9.04 -20.12
CA ALA A 346 9.91 9.20 -18.76
C ALA A 346 8.38 9.25 -18.71
N ASP A 347 7.72 9.91 -19.68
CA ASP A 347 6.26 10.05 -19.70
C ASP A 347 5.58 8.69 -19.99
N LEU A 348 6.12 7.90 -20.92
CA LEU A 348 5.59 6.56 -21.22
C LEU A 348 5.78 5.60 -20.05
N ILE A 349 6.92 5.68 -19.38
CA ILE A 349 7.22 4.87 -18.20
C ILE A 349 6.31 5.25 -17.03
N ASP A 350 6.06 6.55 -16.84
CA ASP A 350 5.18 7.02 -15.77
C ASP A 350 3.72 6.63 -16.01
N ASP A 351 3.20 6.81 -17.23
CA ASP A 351 1.86 6.35 -17.61
C ASP A 351 1.71 4.83 -17.42
N TYR A 352 2.70 4.05 -17.86
CA TYR A 352 2.75 2.60 -17.66
C TYR A 352 2.62 2.22 -16.19
N ARG A 353 3.42 2.86 -15.32
CA ARG A 353 3.44 2.56 -13.89
C ARG A 353 2.16 2.95 -13.19
N HIS A 354 1.55 4.09 -13.55
CA HIS A 354 0.23 4.45 -13.06
C HIS A 354 -0.82 3.41 -13.45
N LEU A 355 -0.78 2.87 -14.68
CA LEU A 355 -1.70 1.82 -15.11
C LEU A 355 -1.50 0.48 -14.39
N GLN A 356 -0.37 0.26 -13.72
CA GLN A 356 -0.13 -0.93 -12.88
C GLN A 356 -0.76 -0.83 -11.47
N THR A 357 -1.34 0.31 -11.09
CA THR A 357 -2.03 0.50 -9.80
C THR A 357 -3.08 -0.59 -9.60
N SER A 358 -3.09 -1.26 -8.43
CA SER A 358 -3.95 -2.42 -8.17
C SER A 358 -5.44 -2.13 -8.38
N ASP A 359 -5.89 -0.92 -8.04
CA ASP A 359 -7.26 -0.44 -8.16
C ASP A 359 -7.87 -0.63 -9.55
N HIS A 360 -7.09 -0.43 -10.61
CA HIS A 360 -7.59 -0.59 -11.98
C HIS A 360 -8.09 -2.01 -12.25
N PHE A 361 -7.35 -3.02 -11.78
CA PHE A 361 -7.76 -4.42 -11.87
C PHE A 361 -8.88 -4.74 -10.87
N TYR A 362 -8.86 -4.12 -9.69
CA TYR A 362 -9.89 -4.29 -8.67
C TYR A 362 -11.28 -3.88 -9.18
N TYR A 363 -11.37 -2.79 -9.98
CA TYR A 363 -12.62 -2.32 -10.58
C TYR A 363 -13.22 -3.28 -11.62
N MET A 364 -12.43 -4.23 -12.14
CA MET A 364 -12.85 -5.23 -13.12
C MET A 364 -13.32 -6.55 -12.46
N SER A 365 -13.46 -6.59 -11.14
CA SER A 365 -13.92 -7.78 -10.42
C SER A 365 -15.39 -8.10 -10.72
N THR A 366 -15.69 -9.35 -11.07
CA THR A 366 -17.06 -9.85 -11.25
C THR A 366 -17.59 -10.62 -10.03
N LYS A 367 -16.92 -10.48 -8.87
CA LYS A 367 -17.36 -11.11 -7.61
C LYS A 367 -18.74 -10.60 -7.18
N LYS A 368 -19.45 -11.43 -6.42
CA LYS A 368 -20.82 -11.18 -5.93
C LYS A 368 -20.84 -11.15 -4.39
N SER A 369 -22.00 -10.88 -3.82
CA SER A 369 -22.21 -10.88 -2.35
C SER A 369 -21.35 -9.80 -1.66
N ASP A 370 -20.87 -10.05 -0.45
CA ASP A 370 -20.13 -9.06 0.34
C ASP A 370 -18.89 -8.54 -0.37
N ASP A 371 -18.06 -9.43 -0.93
CA ASP A 371 -16.89 -9.03 -1.73
C ASP A 371 -17.32 -8.14 -2.91
N GLY A 372 -18.37 -8.54 -3.64
CA GLY A 372 -18.92 -7.75 -4.75
C GLY A 372 -19.44 -6.37 -4.34
N ASN A 373 -20.06 -6.24 -3.17
CA ASN A 373 -20.54 -4.96 -2.65
C ASN A 373 -19.38 -4.01 -2.33
N VAL A 374 -18.28 -4.55 -1.78
CA VAL A 374 -17.07 -3.78 -1.52
C VAL A 374 -16.45 -3.30 -2.83
N HIS A 375 -16.28 -4.18 -3.82
CA HIS A 375 -15.78 -3.79 -5.15
C HIS A 375 -16.61 -2.66 -5.79
N GLN A 376 -17.94 -2.75 -5.73
CA GLN A 376 -18.84 -1.73 -6.28
C GLN A 376 -18.76 -0.40 -5.54
N TYR A 377 -18.60 -0.43 -4.22
CA TYR A 377 -18.49 0.78 -3.40
C TYR A 377 -17.27 1.65 -3.78
N PHE A 378 -16.15 1.02 -4.13
CA PHE A 378 -14.90 1.71 -4.48
C PHE A 378 -14.76 2.06 -5.97
N SER A 379 -15.54 1.43 -6.85
CA SER A 379 -15.40 1.61 -8.30
C SER A 379 -16.01 2.93 -8.78
N PRO A 380 -15.30 3.72 -9.64
CA PRO A 380 -15.89 4.87 -10.31
C PRO A 380 -16.75 4.48 -11.53
N TYR A 381 -16.86 3.19 -11.85
CA TYR A 381 -17.56 2.67 -13.03
C TYR A 381 -18.90 2.05 -12.68
N SER A 382 -19.85 2.08 -13.62
CA SER A 382 -21.17 1.46 -13.42
C SER A 382 -21.13 -0.07 -13.46
N SER A 383 -20.10 -0.65 -14.09
CA SER A 383 -19.91 -2.10 -14.17
C SER A 383 -18.44 -2.48 -14.40
N PRO A 384 -18.05 -3.73 -14.06
CA PRO A 384 -16.71 -4.26 -14.37
C PRO A 384 -16.37 -4.23 -15.86
N TYR A 385 -17.37 -4.38 -16.74
CA TYR A 385 -17.20 -4.32 -18.19
C TYR A 385 -16.87 -2.90 -18.67
N GLU A 386 -17.47 -1.87 -18.06
CA GLU A 386 -17.13 -0.48 -18.38
C GLU A 386 -15.72 -0.14 -17.91
N ALA A 387 -15.32 -0.59 -16.71
CA ALA A 387 -13.96 -0.45 -16.21
C ALA A 387 -12.94 -1.09 -17.18
N PHE A 388 -13.21 -2.33 -17.60
CA PHE A 388 -12.37 -3.06 -18.54
C PHE A 388 -12.27 -2.35 -19.89
N MET A 389 -13.41 -1.98 -20.51
CA MET A 389 -13.42 -1.30 -21.81
C MET A 389 -12.65 0.03 -21.78
N ASN A 390 -12.83 0.82 -20.71
CA ASN A 390 -12.12 2.07 -20.54
C ASN A 390 -10.61 1.86 -20.42
N TYR A 391 -10.20 0.92 -19.57
CA TYR A 391 -8.80 0.58 -19.35
C TYR A 391 -8.14 0.05 -20.62
N MET A 392 -8.81 -0.83 -21.36
CA MET A 392 -8.26 -1.40 -22.60
C MET A 392 -8.11 -0.36 -23.72
N ASN A 393 -8.98 0.66 -23.78
CA ASN A 393 -8.76 1.78 -24.71
C ASN A 393 -7.50 2.59 -24.33
N VAL A 394 -7.27 2.81 -23.02
CA VAL A 394 -6.06 3.48 -22.53
C VAL A 394 -4.80 2.66 -22.82
N VAL A 395 -4.83 1.34 -22.56
CA VAL A 395 -3.71 0.44 -22.91
C VAL A 395 -3.45 0.44 -24.41
N SER A 396 -4.49 0.46 -25.25
CA SER A 396 -4.36 0.54 -26.71
C SER A 396 -3.71 1.86 -27.17
N ASP A 397 -4.05 2.97 -26.52
CA ASP A 397 -3.40 4.25 -26.77
C ASP A 397 -1.93 4.26 -26.33
N LEU A 398 -1.63 3.69 -25.16
CA LEU A 398 -0.25 3.56 -24.69
C LEU A 398 0.57 2.72 -25.66
N GLU A 399 0.06 1.57 -26.11
CA GLU A 399 0.71 0.73 -27.14
C GLU A 399 0.96 1.53 -28.42
N TRP A 400 -0.01 2.33 -28.87
CA TRP A 400 0.15 3.19 -30.05
C TRP A 400 1.26 4.24 -29.85
N ARG A 401 1.30 4.90 -28.68
CA ARG A 401 2.33 5.90 -28.34
C ARG A 401 3.72 5.28 -28.28
N VAL A 402 3.85 4.08 -27.71
CA VAL A 402 5.10 3.32 -27.65
C VAL A 402 5.62 3.00 -29.06
N LYS A 403 4.75 2.48 -29.94
CA LYS A 403 5.12 2.22 -31.34
C LYS A 403 5.61 3.49 -32.04
N LYS A 404 4.96 4.63 -31.81
CA LYS A 404 5.37 5.92 -32.39
C LYS A 404 6.71 6.41 -31.86
N GLU A 405 6.99 6.25 -30.57
CA GLU A 405 8.28 6.62 -30.00
C GLU A 405 9.40 5.73 -30.56
N ILE A 406 9.17 4.41 -30.68
CA ILE A 406 10.13 3.47 -31.30
C ILE A 406 10.41 3.85 -32.77
N GLU A 407 9.37 4.12 -33.57
CA GLU A 407 9.51 4.57 -34.96
C GLU A 407 10.33 5.86 -35.07
N LYS A 408 10.07 6.83 -34.18
CA LYS A 408 10.77 8.11 -34.11
C LYS A 408 12.24 7.94 -33.72
N GLN A 409 12.55 7.09 -32.76
CA GLN A 409 13.93 6.79 -32.34
C GLN A 409 14.70 6.08 -33.47
N ALA A 410 14.07 5.12 -34.15
CA ALA A 410 14.66 4.44 -35.30
C ALA A 410 14.97 5.40 -36.46
N LEU A 411 14.07 6.36 -36.73
CA LEU A 411 14.29 7.40 -37.75
C LEU A 411 15.44 8.33 -37.35
N LYS A 412 15.48 8.78 -36.09
CA LYS A 412 16.56 9.64 -35.56
C LYS A 412 17.93 8.96 -35.69
N PHE A 413 18.00 7.67 -35.36
CA PHE A 413 19.23 6.89 -35.49
C PHE A 413 19.70 6.79 -36.95
N LYS A 414 18.79 6.51 -37.89
CA LYS A 414 19.11 6.49 -39.33
C LYS A 414 19.61 7.84 -39.83
N THR A 415 19.00 8.95 -39.40
CA THR A 415 19.44 10.30 -39.77
C THR A 415 20.85 10.58 -39.25
N GLN A 416 21.13 10.27 -37.99
CA GLN A 416 22.47 10.44 -37.40
C GLN A 416 23.54 9.60 -38.09
N GLN A 417 23.21 8.36 -38.50
CA GLN A 417 24.10 7.53 -39.29
C GLN A 417 24.39 8.16 -40.66
N MET A 418 23.38 8.68 -41.37
CA MET A 418 23.59 9.36 -42.65
C MET A 418 24.43 10.62 -42.51
N GLU A 419 24.18 11.45 -41.49
CA GLU A 419 24.95 12.67 -41.22
C GLU A 419 26.42 12.36 -40.89
N SER A 420 26.69 11.30 -40.10
CA SER A 420 28.06 10.88 -39.81
C SER A 420 28.80 10.38 -41.05
N LEU A 421 28.14 9.63 -41.94
CA LEU A 421 28.70 9.19 -43.22
C LEU A 421 29.02 10.36 -44.16
N VAL A 422 28.14 11.36 -44.24
CA VAL A 422 28.37 12.58 -45.02
C VAL A 422 29.56 13.37 -44.46
N THR A 423 29.64 13.51 -43.13
CA THR A 423 30.75 14.21 -42.47
C THR A 423 32.09 13.50 -42.67
N MET A 424 32.11 12.16 -42.61
CA MET A 424 33.30 11.35 -42.91
C MET A 424 33.69 11.42 -44.40
N GLY A 425 32.71 11.49 -45.32
CA GLY A 425 32.94 11.64 -46.75
C GLY A 425 33.48 13.03 -47.14
N ILE A 426 33.06 14.09 -46.46
CA ILE A 426 33.56 15.47 -46.69
C ILE A 426 34.99 15.66 -46.13
N ASN A 427 35.36 14.92 -45.08
CA ASN A 427 36.72 14.96 -44.51
C ASN A 427 37.75 14.12 -45.28
N ASN A 428 37.42 13.62 -46.47
CA ASN A 428 38.35 12.92 -47.35
C ASN A 428 38.61 13.71 -48.66
N PRO A 429 39.37 14.82 -48.63
CA PRO A 429 39.65 15.66 -49.81
C PRO A 429 40.74 15.08 -50.74
N SER A 430 40.96 13.76 -50.80
CA SER A 430 42.02 13.16 -51.62
C SER A 430 41.55 12.54 -52.94
N LEU A 431 40.38 12.92 -53.48
CA LEU A 431 39.89 12.44 -54.79
C LEU A 431 39.49 13.53 -55.77
N ILE A 432 40.00 14.76 -55.62
CA ILE A 432 39.97 15.78 -56.67
C ILE A 432 41.40 16.25 -56.92
N GLY A 433 42.14 15.54 -57.76
CA GLY A 433 43.47 15.96 -58.17
C GLY A 433 44.24 14.90 -58.94
N SER A 434 44.53 15.22 -60.21
CA SER A 434 45.45 14.57 -61.16
C SER A 434 45.09 13.15 -61.64
N SER A 435 44.51 13.06 -62.84
CA SER A 435 45.28 13.05 -64.10
C SER A 435 44.35 13.20 -65.29
#